data_AF-A0AAN4ZIH2-F1
#
_entry.id   AF-A0AAN4ZIH2-F1
#
_cell.length_a   1.000
_cell.length_b   1.000
_cell.length_c   1.000
_cell.angle_alpha   90.00
_cell.angle_beta   90.00
_cell.angle_gamma   90.00
#
_symmetry.space_group_name_H-M   'P 1'
#
loop_
_entity.id
_entity.type
_entity.pdbx_description
1 polymer ?
#
loop_
_entity_poly.entity_id
_entity_poly.type
_entity_poly.pdbx_seq_one_letter_code
_entity_poly.pdbx_strand_id
1 'polypeptide(L)'
;MKTSEIILFENEPMYFVEDSREWYVYRYHENHESGKGEAFDISGIKSISKYERHYHRGVLYLFRESSSPKLERRNENVVIVEGPILDGSVCKILTPHHSDFIFIANSDQNVLIAIDTTNLRVSQQSYE
;
A
#
# COMPACT_ATOMS: atom_id res chain seq x y z
N MET A 1 -5.99 19.28 -19.07
CA MET A 1 -5.84 18.09 -18.21
C MET A 1 -6.50 18.42 -16.88
N LYS A 2 -7.52 17.66 -16.46
CA LYS A 2 -8.13 17.82 -15.14
C LYS A 2 -7.24 17.05 -14.16
N THR A 3 -6.64 17.77 -13.21
CA THR A 3 -5.83 17.18 -12.14
C THR A 3 -6.74 16.26 -11.32
N SER A 4 -6.53 14.94 -11.44
CA SER A 4 -7.24 13.95 -10.64
C SER A 4 -6.69 13.95 -9.22
N GLU A 5 -7.61 13.82 -8.27
CA GLU A 5 -7.48 13.82 -6.81
C GLU A 5 -6.07 13.68 -6.22
N ILE A 6 -5.63 14.72 -5.49
CA ILE A 6 -4.47 14.65 -4.60
C ILE A 6 -4.94 13.97 -3.31
N ILE A 7 -4.40 12.78 -3.04
CA ILE A 7 -4.64 12.07 -1.77
C ILE A 7 -3.35 12.18 -0.93
N LEU A 8 -3.49 12.72 0.28
CA LEU A 8 -2.42 12.86 1.26
C LEU A 8 -2.41 11.66 2.19
N PHE A 9 -1.22 11.17 2.56
CA PHE A 9 -1.08 10.23 3.67
C PHE A 9 -0.98 11.02 4.97
N GLU A 10 -1.94 10.87 5.88
CA GLU A 10 -2.01 11.69 7.11
C GLU A 10 -0.78 11.55 8.02
N ASN A 11 0.06 10.53 7.81
CA ASN A 11 1.21 10.22 8.67
C ASN A 11 2.56 10.10 7.92
N GLU A 12 2.61 10.38 6.61
CA GLU A 12 3.84 10.29 5.82
C GLU A 12 3.94 11.46 4.83
N PRO A 13 5.15 11.97 4.52
CA PRO A 13 5.32 13.12 3.62
C PRO A 13 5.19 12.69 2.15
N MET A 14 4.06 12.11 1.78
CA MET A 14 3.79 11.60 0.43
C MET A 14 2.42 12.06 -0.06
N TYR A 15 2.35 12.37 -1.36
CA TYR A 15 1.09 12.66 -2.02
C TYR A 15 1.01 11.95 -3.37
N PHE A 16 -0.22 11.67 -3.75
CA PHE A 16 -0.57 10.91 -4.94
C PHE A 16 -1.02 11.85 -6.08
N VAL A 17 -0.65 11.53 -7.32
CA VAL A 17 -1.22 12.17 -8.53
C VAL A 17 -1.63 11.06 -9.51
N GLU A 18 -2.93 10.98 -9.81
CA GLU A 18 -3.44 10.13 -10.90
C GLU A 18 -3.31 10.88 -12.21
N ASP A 19 -2.42 10.41 -13.09
CA ASP A 19 -2.45 10.82 -14.49
C ASP A 19 -2.60 9.58 -15.40
N SER A 20 -3.79 9.47 -16.00
CA SER A 20 -4.04 8.72 -17.23
C SER A 20 -3.36 7.34 -17.39
N ARG A 21 -3.45 6.49 -16.35
CA ARG A 21 -2.99 5.08 -16.27
C ARG A 21 -1.50 4.86 -15.98
N GLU A 22 -0.74 5.91 -15.71
CA GLU A 22 0.60 5.82 -15.14
C GLU A 22 0.57 6.38 -13.71
N TRP A 23 1.07 5.62 -12.74
CA TRP A 23 0.91 5.96 -11.32
C TRP A 23 2.28 6.35 -10.76
N TYR A 24 2.41 7.60 -10.35
CA TYR A 24 3.65 8.13 -9.79
C TYR A 24 3.39 8.53 -8.33
N VAL A 25 4.21 8.06 -7.40
CA VAL A 25 4.15 8.42 -5.97
C VAL A 25 5.21 9.47 -5.70
N TYR A 26 4.80 10.64 -5.24
CA TYR A 26 5.73 11.74 -4.96
C TYR A 26 5.96 11.82 -3.45
N ARG A 27 7.20 11.53 -3.03
CA ARG A 27 7.68 11.85 -1.67
C ARG A 27 8.17 13.28 -1.65
N TYR A 28 7.78 14.05 -0.65
CA TYR A 28 8.39 15.35 -0.38
C TYR A 28 9.87 15.12 -0.04
N HIS A 29 10.79 15.64 -0.85
CA HIS A 29 12.14 15.91 -0.36
C HIS A 29 12.07 17.21 0.47
N GLU A 30 12.63 17.20 1.68
CA GLU A 30 12.74 18.39 2.55
C GLU A 30 13.42 19.58 1.83
N ASN A 31 14.20 19.28 0.79
CA ASN A 31 14.67 20.27 -0.16
C ASN A 31 13.64 20.34 -1.29
N HIS A 32 12.88 21.43 -1.33
CA HIS A 32 11.88 21.82 -2.34
C HIS A 32 12.42 21.92 -3.79
N GLU A 33 13.26 20.99 -4.23
CA GLU A 33 13.73 20.91 -5.60
C GLU A 33 12.80 20.00 -6.39
N SER A 34 12.32 20.57 -7.49
CA SER A 34 11.29 20.12 -8.41
C SER A 34 11.67 18.85 -9.19
N GLY A 35 12.00 17.78 -8.48
CA GLY A 35 12.22 16.46 -9.05
C GLY A 35 10.91 15.70 -9.24
N LYS A 36 10.79 14.94 -10.33
CA LYS A 36 9.78 13.89 -10.42
C LYS A 36 10.05 12.88 -9.30
N GLY A 37 9.03 12.54 -8.51
CA GLY A 37 9.09 11.53 -7.46
C GLY A 37 9.26 10.11 -8.01
N GLU A 38 9.10 9.11 -7.13
CA GLU A 38 9.25 7.69 -7.47
C GLU A 38 8.05 7.19 -8.29
N ALA A 39 8.31 6.51 -9.41
CA ALA A 39 7.29 6.03 -10.34
C ALA A 39 6.92 4.57 -10.07
N PHE A 40 5.63 4.22 -10.04
CA PHE A 40 5.15 2.86 -9.81
C PHE A 40 4.29 2.39 -11.00
N ASP A 41 4.83 1.50 -11.83
CA ASP A 41 4.07 0.95 -12.94
C ASP A 41 2.99 -0.02 -12.41
N ILE A 42 1.72 0.35 -12.57
CA ILE A 42 0.59 -0.53 -12.24
C ILE A 42 -0.24 -0.91 -13.48
N SER A 43 0.38 -0.86 -14.66
CA SER A 43 -0.23 -1.28 -15.92
C SER A 43 -0.87 -2.66 -15.78
N GLY A 44 -2.14 -2.77 -16.18
CA GLY A 44 -2.93 -4.01 -16.06
C GLY A 44 -3.81 -4.11 -14.81
N ILE A 45 -3.72 -3.17 -13.86
CA ILE A 45 -4.72 -3.04 -12.79
C ILE A 45 -5.94 -2.29 -13.32
N LYS A 46 -7.07 -3.00 -13.47
CA LYS A 46 -8.29 -2.46 -14.11
C LYS A 46 -9.01 -1.38 -13.30
N SER A 47 -8.91 -1.42 -11.97
CA SER A 47 -9.64 -0.54 -11.07
C SER A 47 -8.88 -0.42 -9.76
N ILE A 48 -8.11 0.65 -9.64
CA ILE A 48 -7.27 0.96 -8.47
C ILE A 48 -8.08 1.40 -7.25
N SER A 49 -9.30 1.93 -7.47
CA SER A 49 -10.22 2.35 -6.41
C SER A 49 -10.67 1.19 -5.51
N LYS A 50 -10.45 -0.06 -5.93
CA LYS A 50 -10.69 -1.27 -5.14
C LYS A 50 -9.55 -1.63 -4.20
N TYR A 51 -8.44 -0.88 -4.25
CA TYR A 51 -7.28 -1.15 -3.44
C TYR A 51 -7.07 -0.04 -2.42
N GLU A 52 -6.85 -0.44 -1.18
CA GLU A 52 -6.13 0.41 -0.23
C GLU A 52 -4.65 0.40 -0.61
N ARG A 53 -3.98 1.54 -0.45
CA ARG A 53 -2.62 1.75 -0.97
C ARG A 53 -1.72 2.10 0.19
N HIS A 54 -0.55 1.48 0.26
CA HIS A 54 0.45 1.75 1.29
C HIS A 54 1.83 1.77 0.67
N TYR A 55 2.70 2.66 1.13
CA TYR A 55 4.09 2.68 0.72
C TYR A 55 4.97 2.16 1.85
N HIS A 56 5.92 1.28 1.53
CA HIS A 56 6.92 0.85 2.48
C HIS A 56 8.22 0.55 1.77
N ARG A 57 9.29 1.27 2.14
CA ARG A 57 10.68 1.02 1.69
C ARG A 57 10.85 0.91 0.17
N GLY A 58 10.30 1.86 -0.59
CA GLY A 58 10.41 1.89 -2.05
C GLY A 58 9.47 0.93 -2.79
N VAL A 59 8.53 0.32 -2.06
CA VAL A 59 7.54 -0.58 -2.64
C VAL A 59 6.13 -0.08 -2.34
N LEU A 60 5.31 -0.01 -3.38
CA LEU A 60 3.87 0.24 -3.31
C LEU A 60 3.14 -1.09 -3.09
N TYR A 61 2.40 -1.14 -1.98
CA TYR A 61 1.53 -2.25 -1.63
C TYR A 61 0.08 -1.89 -1.93
N LEU A 62 -0.58 -2.74 -2.68
CA LEU A 62 -1.99 -2.60 -3.05
C LEU A 62 -2.80 -3.69 -2.34
N PHE A 63 -3.53 -3.29 -1.31
CA PHE A 63 -4.33 -4.15 -0.46
C PHE A 63 -5.73 -4.29 -1.02
N ARG A 64 -6.23 -5.51 -1.13
CA ARG A 64 -7.64 -5.77 -1.42
C ARG A 64 -8.16 -6.94 -0.62
N GLU A 65 -9.43 -6.87 -0.28
CA GLU A 65 -10.12 -7.99 0.34
C GLU A 65 -10.18 -9.19 -0.62
N SER A 66 -9.86 -10.37 -0.10
CA SER A 66 -9.93 -11.66 -0.79
C SER A 66 -10.21 -12.75 0.22
N SER A 67 -10.89 -13.83 -0.18
CA SER A 67 -11.16 -14.96 0.72
C SER A 67 -9.91 -15.76 1.08
N SER A 68 -8.84 -15.61 0.31
CA SER A 68 -7.57 -16.29 0.54
C SER A 68 -6.41 -15.29 0.62
N PRO A 69 -5.52 -15.39 1.62
CA PRO A 69 -4.34 -14.55 1.67
C PRO A 69 -3.40 -14.90 0.52
N LYS A 70 -2.96 -13.88 -0.22
CA LYS A 70 -2.03 -14.03 -1.34
C LYS A 70 -1.17 -12.77 -1.47
N LEU A 71 0.11 -12.95 -1.76
CA LEU A 71 1.00 -11.87 -2.17
C LEU A 71 1.44 -12.12 -3.60
N GLU A 72 1.39 -11.07 -4.40
CA GLU A 72 1.83 -11.12 -5.78
C GLU A 72 2.71 -9.91 -6.06
N ARG A 73 4.01 -10.17 -6.25
CA ARG A 73 4.92 -9.15 -6.76
C ARG A 73 4.65 -8.97 -8.25
N ARG A 74 4.15 -7.78 -8.62
CA ARG A 74 3.82 -7.45 -10.00
C ARG A 74 5.05 -7.01 -10.79
N ASN A 75 5.92 -6.24 -10.14
CA ASN A 75 7.20 -5.81 -10.67
C ASN A 75 8.17 -5.48 -9.51
N GLU A 76 9.24 -4.76 -9.79
CA GLU A 76 10.28 -4.44 -8.82
C GLU A 76 9.76 -3.60 -7.63
N ASN A 77 8.75 -2.77 -7.84
CA ASN A 77 8.30 -1.80 -6.85
C ASN A 77 6.80 -1.84 -6.56
N VAL A 78 6.05 -2.81 -7.10
CA VAL A 78 4.62 -2.99 -6.83
C VAL A 78 4.33 -4.42 -6.36
N VAL A 79 3.65 -4.52 -5.22
CA VAL A 79 3.16 -5.77 -4.64
C VAL A 79 1.65 -5.66 -4.42
N ILE A 80 0.91 -6.66 -4.86
CA ILE A 80 -0.50 -6.82 -4.52
C ILE A 80 -0.59 -7.72 -3.29
N VAL A 81 -1.31 -7.25 -2.28
CA VAL A 81 -1.62 -8.01 -1.08
C VAL A 81 -3.11 -8.27 -1.07
N GLU A 82 -3.45 -9.54 -1.15
CA GLU A 82 -4.78 -10.06 -0.93
C GLU A 82 -4.81 -10.67 0.46
N GLY A 83 -5.87 -10.37 1.20
CA GLY A 83 -6.06 -10.91 2.53
C GLY A 83 -7.53 -10.95 2.87
N PRO A 84 -7.95 -11.91 3.69
CA PRO A 84 -9.26 -11.84 4.30
C PRO A 84 -9.30 -10.57 5.15
N ILE A 85 -10.39 -9.82 5.01
CA ILE A 85 -10.74 -8.76 5.94
C ILE A 85 -9.79 -7.54 5.88
N LEU A 86 -9.62 -7.01 4.66
CA LEU A 86 -8.90 -5.77 4.38
C LEU A 86 -9.89 -4.64 4.03
N ASP A 87 -10.89 -4.44 4.88
CA ASP A 87 -11.78 -3.27 4.80
C ASP A 87 -11.10 -2.10 5.52
N GLY A 88 -10.76 -1.06 4.74
CA GLY A 88 -10.05 0.14 5.23
C GLY A 88 -10.82 0.96 6.27
N SER A 89 -12.10 0.69 6.52
CA SER A 89 -12.86 1.34 7.59
C SER A 89 -12.56 0.77 8.99
N VAL A 90 -12.07 -0.47 9.07
CA VAL A 90 -11.89 -1.24 10.32
C VAL A 90 -10.48 -1.79 10.49
N CYS A 91 -9.64 -1.66 9.47
CA CYS A 91 -8.24 -2.05 9.53
C CYS A 91 -7.35 -0.85 9.87
N LYS A 92 -6.34 -1.09 10.72
CA LYS A 92 -5.23 -0.15 10.92
C LYS A 92 -3.94 -0.78 10.41
N ILE A 93 -3.26 -0.05 9.53
CA ILE A 93 -1.96 -0.45 8.99
C ILE A 93 -0.85 0.20 9.84
N LEU A 94 0.10 -0.61 10.30
CA LEU A 94 1.30 -0.19 11.00
C LEU A 94 2.54 -0.67 10.24
N THR A 95 3.40 0.28 9.87
CA THR A 95 4.65 0.03 9.15
C THR A 95 5.83 0.71 9.83
N PRO A 96 6.52 0.01 10.74
CA PRO A 96 7.73 0.55 11.33
C PRO A 96 8.80 0.74 10.25
N HIS A 97 9.34 1.95 10.10
CA HIS A 97 10.25 2.30 8.99
C HIS A 97 11.48 1.39 8.82
N HIS A 98 11.96 0.78 9.91
CA HIS A 98 13.13 -0.10 9.92
C HIS A 98 12.80 -1.60 9.86
N SER A 99 11.52 -1.95 9.71
CA SER A 99 11.06 -3.34 9.72
C SER A 99 10.85 -3.87 8.30
N ASP A 100 11.11 -5.16 8.10
CA ASP A 100 10.67 -5.88 6.91
C ASP A 100 9.18 -6.24 6.95
N PHE A 101 8.46 -5.84 8.00
CA PHE A 101 7.06 -6.21 8.22
C PHE A 101 6.09 -5.04 8.06
N ILE A 102 4.95 -5.34 7.45
CA ILE A 102 3.72 -4.55 7.51
C ILE A 102 2.74 -5.30 8.40
N PHE A 103 2.17 -4.60 9.39
CA PHE A 103 1.16 -5.16 10.28
C PHE A 103 -0.19 -4.54 9.97
N ILE A 104 -1.23 -5.37 9.91
CA ILE A 104 -2.60 -4.93 9.70
C ILE A 104 -3.43 -5.48 10.84
N ALA A 105 -3.91 -4.60 11.70
CA ALA A 105 -4.79 -4.95 12.80
C ALA A 105 -6.23 -4.71 12.37
N ASN A 106 -7.02 -5.77 12.33
CA ASN A 106 -8.46 -5.69 12.23
C ASN A 106 -9.05 -5.75 13.65
N SER A 107 -9.68 -4.66 14.07
CA SER A 107 -10.27 -4.55 15.42
C SER A 107 -11.63 -5.23 15.56
N ASP A 108 -12.35 -5.43 14.46
CA ASP A 108 -13.68 -6.03 14.50
C ASP A 108 -13.63 -7.54 14.70
N GLN A 109 -12.61 -8.18 14.13
CA GLN A 109 -12.43 -9.62 14.16
C GLN A 109 -11.30 -10.07 15.10
N ASN A 110 -10.64 -9.12 15.77
CA ASN A 110 -9.44 -9.35 16.57
C ASN A 110 -8.38 -10.17 15.83
N VAL A 111 -8.03 -9.73 14.63
CA VAL A 111 -7.02 -10.40 13.79
C VAL A 111 -5.85 -9.46 13.51
N LEU A 112 -4.64 -9.96 13.70
CA LEU A 112 -3.41 -9.34 13.25
C LEU A 112 -2.87 -10.10 12.04
N ILE A 113 -2.70 -9.39 10.93
CA ILE A 113 -2.04 -9.88 9.73
C ILE A 113 -0.64 -9.28 9.72
N ALA A 114 0.39 -10.13 9.64
CA ALA A 114 1.76 -9.71 9.45
C ALA A 114 2.23 -10.13 8.06
N ILE A 115 2.73 -9.16 7.30
CA ILE A 115 3.26 -9.32 5.95
C ILE A 115 4.77 -9.20 6.03
N ASP A 116 5.47 -10.28 5.74
CA ASP A 116 6.91 -10.29 5.51
C ASP A 116 7.17 -9.81 4.07
N THR A 117 7.65 -8.58 3.96
CA THR A 117 7.86 -7.92 2.66
C THR A 117 9.07 -8.43 1.90
N THR A 118 10.02 -9.07 2.60
CA THR A 118 11.25 -9.62 2.01
C THR A 118 11.00 -11.01 1.45
N ASN A 119 10.37 -11.89 2.26
CA ASN A 119 10.10 -13.26 1.86
C ASN A 119 8.75 -13.42 1.14
N LEU A 120 7.97 -12.34 1.01
CA LEU A 120 6.62 -12.31 0.44
C LEU A 120 5.69 -13.35 1.10
N ARG A 121 5.65 -13.33 2.42
CA ARG A 121 4.80 -14.21 3.22
C ARG A 121 3.75 -13.41 3.98
N VAL A 122 2.59 -14.03 4.18
CA VAL A 122 1.56 -13.54 5.08
C VAL A 122 1.34 -14.56 6.17
N SER A 123 1.32 -14.07 7.39
CA SER A 123 0.88 -14.81 8.57
C SER A 123 -0.28 -14.08 9.22
N GLN A 124 -1.23 -14.85 9.73
CA GLN A 124 -2.41 -14.33 10.40
C GLN A 124 -2.48 -14.90 11.81
N GLN A 125 -2.77 -14.05 12.79
CA GLN A 125 -2.93 -14.44 14.18
C GLN A 125 -4.16 -13.76 14.76
N SER A 126 -5.01 -14.53 15.42
CA SER A 126 -6.11 -13.99 16.23
C SER A 126 -5.58 -13.53 17.59
N TYR A 127 -6.15 -12.47 18.14
CA TYR A 127 -5.91 -11.98 19.50
C TYR A 127 -7.22 -11.90 20.29
N GLU A 128 -7.11 -11.76 21.60
CA GLU A 128 -8.25 -11.64 22.54
C GLU A 128 -8.39 -10.20 23.06
#